data_AF-A0A381USC1-F1
#
_entry.id   AF-A0A381USC1-F1
#
_cell.length_a   1.000
_cell.length_b   1.000
_cell.length_c   1.000
_cell.angle_alpha   90.00
_cell.angle_beta   90.00
_cell.angle_gamma   90.00
#
_symmetry.space_group_name_H-M   'P 1'
#
loop_
_entity.id
_entity.type
_entity.pdbx_description
1 polymer ?
#
loop_
_entity_poly.entity_id
_entity_poly.type
_entity_poly.pdbx_seq_one_letter_code
_entity_poly.pdbx_strand_id
1 'polypeptide(L)'
;MIYITRRLEFCASHRLYNPEFSDDKNDTTFGLCNNPNGHGHNYVLEVTVRGEVDPQTGMVLDLKALKKLINEEIVSKVDHKN
;
A
#
# COMPACT_ATOMS: atom_id res chain seq x y z
N MET A 1 3.62 -10.72 -24.50
CA MET A 1 3.46 -10.24 -23.10
C MET A 1 2.50 -9.06 -22.98
N ILE A 2 1.71 -9.02 -21.91
CA ILE A 2 0.87 -7.88 -21.51
C ILE A 2 1.04 -7.55 -20.02
N TYR A 3 0.59 -6.37 -19.60
CA TYR A 3 0.54 -5.95 -18.19
C TYR A 3 -0.90 -5.99 -17.69
N ILE A 4 -1.07 -6.42 -16.44
CA ILE A 4 -2.37 -6.35 -15.74
C ILE A 4 -2.18 -5.72 -14.37
N THR A 5 -3.09 -4.81 -14.01
CA THR A 5 -3.05 -4.07 -12.74
C THR A 5 -4.26 -4.43 -11.89
N ARG A 6 -4.01 -4.71 -10.61
CA ARG A 6 -5.05 -4.93 -9.60
C ARG A 6 -5.00 -3.77 -8.61
N ARG A 7 -6.11 -3.04 -8.50
CA ARG A 7 -6.30 -1.96 -7.51
C ARG A 7 -7.02 -2.50 -6.26
N LEU A 8 -6.52 -2.14 -5.08
CA LEU A 8 -7.11 -2.41 -3.77
C LEU A 8 -7.04 -1.14 -2.91
N GLU A 9 -7.80 -1.12 -1.82
CA GLU A 9 -7.79 -0.04 -0.84
C GLU A 9 -7.61 -0.63 0.57
N PHE A 10 -6.93 0.11 1.44
CA PHE A 10 -6.82 -0.19 2.87
C PHE A 10 -6.76 1.09 3.69
N CYS A 11 -7.22 1.04 4.93
CA CYS A 11 -7.26 2.18 5.83
C CYS A 11 -6.15 2.07 6.88
N ALA A 12 -5.27 3.05 6.99
CA ALA A 12 -4.23 3.03 8.02
C ALA A 12 -3.96 4.44 8.57
N SER A 13 -3.60 4.49 9.85
CA SER A 13 -3.10 5.70 10.51
C SER A 13 -1.57 5.68 10.58
N HIS A 14 -0.94 6.85 10.71
CA HIS A 14 0.50 6.97 10.94
C HIS A 14 0.88 8.36 11.48
N ARG A 15 2.15 8.51 11.85
CA ARG A 15 2.80 9.79 12.13
C ARG A 15 4.14 9.83 11.43
N LEU A 16 4.44 10.91 10.72
CA LEU A 16 5.79 11.12 10.18
C LEU A 16 6.66 11.77 11.25
N TYR A 17 7.61 11.01 11.77
CA TYR A 17 8.53 11.43 12.82
C TYR A 17 9.86 10.69 12.68
N ASN A 18 10.97 11.42 12.77
CA ASN A 18 12.31 10.86 12.82
C ASN A 18 12.88 10.97 14.24
N PRO A 19 13.19 9.86 14.92
CA PRO A 19 13.73 9.89 16.29
C PRO A 19 15.12 10.51 16.42
N GLU A 20 15.86 10.68 15.31
CA GLU A 20 17.16 11.35 15.30
C GLU A 20 17.05 12.87 15.14
N PHE A 21 15.85 13.40 14.87
CA PHE A 21 15.60 14.84 14.73
C PHE A 21 15.10 15.42 16.06
N SER A 22 15.44 16.69 16.34
CA SER A 22 14.76 17.44 17.41
C SER A 22 13.28 17.65 17.06
N ASP A 23 12.45 17.96 18.05
CA ASP A 23 11.03 18.23 17.85
C ASP A 23 10.82 19.38 16.84
N ASP A 24 11.52 20.51 16.99
CA ASP A 24 11.45 21.63 16.05
C ASP A 24 11.81 21.22 14.61
N LYS A 25 12.79 20.32 14.46
CA LYS A 25 13.20 19.82 13.14
C LYS A 25 12.14 18.89 12.57
N ASN A 26 11.51 18.05 13.37
CA ASN A 26 10.39 17.22 12.93
C ASN A 26 9.19 18.07 12.52
N ASP A 27 8.84 19.09 13.32
CA ASP A 27 7.73 20.00 13.02
C ASP A 27 7.97 20.79 11.74
N THR A 28 9.17 21.33 11.54
CA THR A 28 9.51 22.05 10.30
C THR A 28 9.61 21.13 9.08
N THR A 29 10.03 19.88 9.25
CA THR A 29 10.18 18.92 8.14
C THR A 29 8.85 18.29 7.71
N PHE A 30 8.04 17.85 8.68
CA PHE A 30 6.85 17.05 8.42
C PHE A 30 5.53 17.81 8.67
N GLY A 31 5.58 18.97 9.35
CA GLY A 31 4.42 19.84 9.54
C GLY A 31 3.22 19.13 10.17
N LEU A 32 2.04 19.30 9.56
CA LEU A 32 0.80 18.68 10.03
C LEU A 32 0.87 17.13 10.09
N CYS A 33 1.75 16.51 9.30
CA CYS A 33 1.94 15.05 9.33
C CYS A 33 2.70 14.57 10.59
N ASN A 34 3.35 15.48 11.34
CA ASN A 34 4.00 15.19 12.63
C ASN A 34 3.05 15.31 13.84
N ASN A 35 1.73 15.48 13.63
CA ASN A 35 0.77 15.53 14.73
C ASN A 35 1.07 14.42 15.77
N PRO A 36 1.28 14.74 17.07
CA PRO A 36 1.61 13.74 18.08
C PRO A 36 0.61 12.58 18.18
N ASN A 37 -0.66 12.84 17.85
CA ASN A 37 -1.73 11.84 17.82
C ASN A 37 -1.90 11.16 16.43
N GLY A 38 -1.02 11.46 15.48
CA GLY A 38 -1.05 10.94 14.11
C GLY A 38 -2.17 11.51 13.25
N HIS A 39 -2.33 10.91 12.07
CA HIS A 39 -3.44 11.10 11.13
C HIS A 39 -3.63 9.81 10.33
N GLY A 40 -4.58 9.75 9.40
CA GLY A 40 -4.80 8.53 8.62
C GLY A 40 -5.24 8.78 7.18
N HIS A 41 -5.24 7.70 6.42
CA HIS A 41 -5.55 7.69 4.98
C HIS A 41 -6.32 6.45 4.59
N ASN A 42 -7.11 6.60 3.53
CA ASN A 42 -7.61 5.49 2.74
C ASN A 42 -6.62 5.30 1.58
N TYR A 43 -5.65 4.43 1.76
CA TYR A 43 -4.59 4.19 0.79
C TYR A 43 -5.13 3.41 -0.40
N VAL A 44 -4.65 3.77 -1.59
CA VAL A 44 -4.89 3.03 -2.84
C VAL A 44 -3.61 2.27 -3.19
N LEU A 45 -3.72 0.95 -3.31
CA LEU A 45 -2.64 0.06 -3.72
C LEU A 45 -2.90 -0.47 -5.12
N GLU A 46 -2.00 -0.18 -6.06
CA GLU A 46 -2.03 -0.72 -7.42
C GLU A 46 -0.85 -1.67 -7.64
N VAL A 47 -1.16 -2.94 -7.87
CA VAL A 47 -0.16 -3.99 -8.13
C VAL A 47 -0.23 -4.39 -9.58
N THR A 48 0.88 -4.19 -10.30
CA THR A 48 0.99 -4.53 -11.72
C THR A 48 1.89 -5.74 -11.90
N VAL A 49 1.43 -6.73 -12.66
CA VAL A 49 2.26 -7.85 -13.10
C VAL A 49 2.34 -7.90 -14.63
N ARG A 50 3.34 -8.59 -15.16
CA ARG A 50 3.56 -8.80 -16.59
C ARG A 50 3.74 -10.28 -16.89
N GLY A 51 3.14 -10.76 -17.97
CA GLY A 51 3.37 -12.12 -18.43
C GLY A 51 2.82 -12.37 -19.83
N GLU A 52 3.04 -13.59 -20.32
CA GLU A 52 2.39 -14.07 -21.53
C GLU A 52 0.93 -14.45 -21.25
N VAL A 53 0.08 -14.29 -22.25
CA VAL A 53 -1.31 -14.72 -22.17
C VAL A 53 -1.35 -16.21 -22.46
N ASP A 54 -1.83 -16.99 -21.50
CA ASP A 54 -2.09 -18.40 -21.73
C ASP A 54 -3.19 -18.55 -22.81
N PRO A 55 -2.94 -19.28 -23.92
CA PRO A 55 -3.85 -19.33 -25.05
C PRO A 55 -5.13 -20.14 -24.78
N GLN A 56 -5.16 -20.97 -23.74
CA GLN A 56 -6.35 -21.76 -23.37
C GLN A 56 -7.26 -20.97 -22.43
N THR A 57 -6.67 -20.22 -21.49
CA THR A 57 -7.42 -19.51 -20.44
C THR A 57 -7.61 -18.02 -20.72
N GLY A 58 -6.81 -17.43 -21.62
CA GLY A 58 -6.81 -16.00 -21.91
C GLY A 58 -6.26 -15.13 -20.77
N MET A 59 -5.62 -15.74 -19.77
CA MET A 59 -5.12 -15.04 -18.58
C MET A 59 -3.60 -14.97 -18.54
N VAL A 60 -3.07 -13.89 -17.95
CA VAL A 60 -1.66 -13.82 -17.52
C VAL A 60 -1.47 -14.53 -16.19
N LEU A 61 -2.41 -14.33 -15.25
CA LEU A 61 -2.60 -15.16 -14.08
C LEU A 61 -4.07 -15.13 -13.64
N ASP A 62 -4.44 -16.06 -12.76
CA ASP A 62 -5.71 -15.98 -12.04
C ASP A 62 -5.76 -14.74 -11.14
N LEU A 63 -6.67 -13.82 -11.45
CA LEU A 63 -6.88 -12.58 -10.69
C LEU A 63 -7.33 -12.84 -9.24
N LYS A 64 -7.95 -13.99 -8.94
CA LYS A 64 -8.28 -14.39 -7.57
C LYS A 64 -7.02 -14.76 -6.79
N ALA A 65 -6.10 -15.49 -7.42
CA ALA A 65 -4.80 -15.80 -6.83
C ALA A 65 -3.99 -14.52 -6.58
N LEU A 66 -3.98 -13.58 -7.53
CA LEU A 66 -3.34 -12.27 -7.33
C LEU A 66 -3.94 -11.53 -6.13
N LYS A 67 -5.27 -11.45 -6.05
CA LYS A 67 -5.95 -10.81 -4.92
C LYS A 67 -5.58 -11.48 -3.60
N LYS A 68 -5.58 -12.81 -3.53
CA LYS A 68 -5.23 -13.57 -2.31
C LYS A 68 -3.80 -13.22 -1.86
N LEU A 69 -2.84 -13.29 -2.78
CA LEU A 69 -1.44 -12.97 -2.51
C LEU A 69 -1.26 -11.54 -2.00
N ILE A 70 -1.89 -10.54 -2.63
CA ILE A 70 -1.79 -9.14 -2.19
C ILE A 70 -2.39 -8.95 -0.78
N ASN A 71 -3.47 -9.67 -0.45
CA ASN A 71 -4.05 -9.60 0.88
C ASN A 71 -3.14 -10.22 1.94
N GLU A 72 -2.60 -11.40 1.68
CA GLU A 72 -1.69 -12.11 2.59
C GLU A 72 -0.39 -11.33 2.80
N GLU A 73 0.18 -10.76 1.74
CA GLU A 73 1.49 -10.14 1.83
C GLU A 73 1.47 -8.67 2.25
N ILE A 74 0.38 -7.96 2.01
CA ILE A 74 0.32 -6.51 2.24
C ILE A 74 -0.91 -6.15 3.09
N VAL A 75 -2.12 -6.28 2.53
CA VAL A 75 -3.34 -5.66 3.11
C VAL A 75 -3.59 -6.14 4.54
N SER A 76 -3.49 -7.44 4.81
CA SER A 76 -3.74 -8.00 6.15
C SER A 76 -2.75 -7.49 7.22
N LYS A 77 -1.58 -7.01 6.81
CA LYS A 77 -0.54 -6.49 7.71
C LYS A 77 -0.75 -5.01 8.06
N VAL A 78 -1.49 -4.27 7.24
CA VAL A 78 -1.59 -2.79 7.35
C VAL A 78 -3.02 -2.27 7.44
N ASP A 79 -4.02 -3.04 7.00
CA ASP A 79 -5.41 -2.59 7.01
C ASP A 79 -5.96 -2.50 8.45
N HIS A 80 -6.59 -1.37 8.74
CA HIS A 80 -7.05 -0.96 10.06
C HIS A 80 -5.94 -0.98 11.13
N LYS A 81 -4.73 -0.53 10.77
CA LYS A 81 -3.55 -0.45 11.67
C LYS A 81 -3.00 0.97 11.81
N ASN A 82 -2.07 1.12 12.75
CA ASN A 82 -1.12 2.22 12.87
C ASN A 82 0.27 1.68 12.53
#